data_AF-A0A161MHS0-F1
#
_entry.id   AF-A0A161MHS0-F1
#
_cell.length_a   1.000
_cell.length_b   1.000
_cell.length_c   1.000
_cell.angle_alpha   90.00
_cell.angle_beta   90.00
_cell.angle_gamma   90.00
#
_symmetry.space_group_name_H-M   'P 1'
#
loop_
_entity.id
_entity.type
_entity.pdbx_description
1 polymer ?
#
loop_
_entity_poly.entity_id
_entity_poly.type
_entity_poly.pdbx_seq_one_letter_code
_entity_poly.pdbx_strand_id
1 'polypeptide(L)'
;MQANMHRCAARCCDNTTDSMEQVHQCVQNCSSTLTEAEHFVKQEFSTVQNRLQRCIMDCNDEIRDKAGPSPSETDMDKYGAVFEKCAVKCVDKHVEQLPAMFKRMKEVL
;
A
#
# COMPACT_ATOMS: atom_id res chain seq x y z
N MET A 1 -11.68 -17.26 -0.62
CA MET A 1 -12.32 -16.35 -1.59
C MET A 1 -12.18 -16.85 -3.03
N GLN A 2 -10.96 -17.02 -3.58
CA GLN A 2 -10.75 -17.46 -4.98
C GLN A 2 -11.52 -18.72 -5.40
N ALA A 3 -11.47 -19.80 -4.60
CA ALA A 3 -12.20 -21.02 -4.93
C ALA A 3 -13.73 -20.82 -4.98
N ASN A 4 -14.28 -19.90 -4.18
CA ASN A 4 -15.71 -19.57 -4.21
C ASN A 4 -16.05 -18.74 -5.44
N MET A 5 -15.20 -17.77 -5.80
CA MET A 5 -15.33 -16.99 -7.04
C MET A 5 -15.39 -17.90 -8.27
N HIS A 6 -14.45 -18.85 -8.39
CA HIS A 6 -14.44 -19.78 -9.54
C HIS A 6 -15.65 -20.72 -9.56
N ARG A 7 -16.09 -21.22 -8.39
CA ARG A 7 -17.32 -22.03 -8.32
C ARG A 7 -18.58 -21.22 -8.65
N CYS A 8 -18.63 -19.94 -8.28
CA CYS A 8 -19.71 -19.03 -8.64
C CYS A 8 -19.72 -18.80 -10.16
N ALA A 9 -18.56 -18.48 -10.75
CA ALA A 9 -18.43 -18.27 -12.19
C ALA A 9 -18.82 -19.52 -13.00
N ALA A 10 -18.43 -20.72 -12.55
CA ALA A 10 -18.85 -21.96 -13.18
C ALA A 10 -20.38 -22.11 -13.22
N ARG A 11 -21.07 -21.83 -12.11
CA ARG A 11 -22.56 -21.87 -12.07
C ARG A 11 -23.19 -20.82 -12.98
N CYS A 12 -22.59 -19.64 -13.14
CA CYS A 12 -23.06 -18.65 -14.11
C CYS A 12 -22.98 -19.20 -15.54
N CYS A 13 -21.89 -19.89 -15.88
CA CYS A 13 -21.68 -20.47 -17.21
C CYS A 13 -22.58 -21.67 -17.50
N ASP A 14 -23.00 -22.42 -16.47
CA ASP A 14 -23.93 -23.55 -16.61
C ASP A 14 -25.38 -23.08 -16.85
N ASN A 15 -25.68 -21.79 -16.69
CA ASN A 15 -27.02 -21.26 -16.91
C ASN A 15 -27.33 -21.13 -18.40
N THR A 16 -28.24 -21.96 -18.90
CA THR A 16 -28.66 -21.97 -20.31
C THR A 16 -29.83 -21.06 -20.63
N THR A 17 -30.45 -20.42 -19.63
CA THR A 17 -31.61 -19.52 -19.84
C THR A 17 -31.22 -18.06 -19.98
N ASP A 18 -30.07 -17.68 -19.43
CA ASP A 18 -29.57 -16.32 -19.47
C ASP A 18 -28.92 -16.01 -20.83
N SER A 19 -29.01 -14.74 -21.24
CA SER A 19 -28.24 -14.26 -22.39
C SER A 19 -26.74 -14.25 -22.07
N MET A 20 -25.90 -14.23 -23.11
CA MET A 20 -24.44 -14.13 -22.92
C MET A 20 -24.02 -12.91 -22.10
N GLU A 21 -24.72 -11.79 -22.24
CA GLU A 21 -24.44 -10.55 -21.50
C GLU A 21 -24.77 -10.71 -20.01
N GLN A 22 -25.88 -11.36 -19.69
CA GLN A 22 -26.27 -11.68 -18.31
C GLN A 22 -25.27 -12.65 -17.66
N VAL A 23 -24.82 -13.67 -18.39
CA VAL A 23 -23.77 -14.60 -17.91
C VAL A 23 -22.47 -13.84 -17.63
N HIS A 24 -22.06 -12.93 -18.53
CA HIS A 24 -20.86 -12.13 -18.31
C HIS A 24 -20.96 -11.26 -17.05
N GLN A 25 -22.09 -10.57 -16.85
CA GLN A 25 -22.32 -9.78 -15.64
C GLN A 25 -22.32 -10.64 -14.37
N CYS A 26 -22.90 -11.84 -14.41
CA CYS A 26 -22.88 -12.80 -13.30
C CYS A 26 -21.43 -13.18 -12.93
N VAL A 27 -20.60 -13.51 -13.93
CA VAL A 27 -19.18 -13.83 -13.72
C VAL A 27 -18.41 -12.64 -13.14
N GLN A 28 -18.65 -11.42 -13.62
CA GLN A 28 -18.03 -10.21 -13.06
C GLN A 28 -18.39 -10.05 -11.58
N ASN A 29 -19.68 -10.20 -11.25
CA ASN A 29 -20.17 -10.11 -9.88
C ASN A 29 -19.56 -11.18 -8.96
N CYS A 30 -19.25 -12.37 -9.46
CA CYS A 30 -18.57 -13.41 -8.66
C CYS A 30 -17.15 -12.99 -8.21
N SER A 31 -16.51 -12.06 -8.91
CA SER A 31 -15.14 -11.60 -8.63
C SER A 31 -15.06 -10.30 -7.84
N SER A 32 -16.19 -9.60 -7.62
CA SER A 32 -16.22 -8.29 -6.97
C SER A 32 -15.59 -8.31 -5.58
N THR A 33 -16.05 -9.21 -4.70
CA THR A 33 -15.56 -9.29 -3.32
C THR A 33 -14.06 -9.62 -3.24
N LEU A 34 -13.56 -10.48 -4.15
CA LEU A 34 -12.13 -10.77 -4.23
C LEU A 34 -11.34 -9.53 -4.68
N THR A 35 -11.86 -8.82 -5.68
CA THR A 35 -11.23 -7.60 -6.22
C THR A 35 -11.19 -6.48 -5.18
N GLU A 36 -12.28 -6.31 -4.42
CA GLU A 36 -12.37 -5.36 -3.31
C GLU A 36 -11.35 -5.69 -2.21
N ALA A 37 -11.24 -6.97 -1.84
CA ALA A 37 -10.23 -7.45 -0.90
C ALA A 37 -8.80 -7.15 -1.37
N GLU A 38 -8.48 -7.46 -2.64
CA GLU A 38 -7.17 -7.16 -3.22
C GLU A 38 -6.88 -5.66 -3.24
N HIS A 39 -7.87 -4.84 -3.59
CA HIS A 39 -7.76 -3.39 -3.57
C HIS A 39 -7.51 -2.86 -2.15
N PHE A 40 -8.22 -3.37 -1.16
CA PHE A 40 -8.06 -2.99 0.24
C PHE A 40 -6.64 -3.25 0.75
N VAL A 41 -6.09 -4.44 0.47
CA VAL A 41 -4.69 -4.77 0.81
C VAL A 41 -3.73 -3.77 0.17
N LYS A 42 -3.86 -3.52 -1.13
CA LYS A 42 -3.01 -2.55 -1.85
C LYS A 42 -3.10 -1.15 -1.23
N GLN A 43 -4.28 -0.72 -0.83
CA GLN A 43 -4.51 0.59 -0.22
C GLN A 43 -3.85 0.72 1.17
N GLU A 44 -3.92 -0.32 2.00
CA GLU A 44 -3.24 -0.34 3.29
C GLU A 44 -1.72 -0.21 3.13
N PHE A 45 -1.12 -0.96 2.20
CA PHE A 45 0.31 -0.85 1.90
C PHE A 45 0.69 0.53 1.32
N SER A 46 -0.10 1.05 0.37
CA SER A 46 0.14 2.37 -0.21
C SER A 46 0.09 3.47 0.87
N THR A 47 -0.80 3.33 1.84
CA THR A 47 -0.89 4.28 2.96
C THR A 47 0.40 4.31 3.79
N VAL A 48 0.97 3.14 4.11
CA VAL A 48 2.24 3.06 4.84
C VAL A 48 3.41 3.61 4.00
N GLN A 49 3.48 3.24 2.71
CA GLN A 49 4.51 3.71 1.80
C GLN A 49 4.50 5.23 1.65
N ASN A 50 3.33 5.83 1.43
CA ASN A 50 3.17 7.28 1.29
C ASN A 50 3.59 8.04 2.56
N ARG A 51 3.32 7.47 3.75
CA ARG A 51 3.73 8.06 5.02
C ARG A 51 5.25 7.97 5.21
N LEU A 52 5.86 6.84 4.86
CA LEU A 52 7.32 6.67 4.91
C LEU A 52 8.02 7.64 3.96
N GLN A 53 7.56 7.75 2.71
CA GLN A 53 8.11 8.69 1.73
C GLN A 53 8.05 10.14 2.23
N ARG A 54 6.91 10.57 2.79
CA ARG A 54 6.79 11.90 3.40
C ARG A 54 7.73 12.11 4.57
N CYS A 55 7.85 11.14 5.48
CA CYS A 55 8.78 11.23 6.61
C CYS A 55 10.24 11.40 6.14
N ILE A 56 10.65 10.69 5.10
CA ILE A 56 12.00 10.82 4.53
C ILE A 56 12.18 12.18 3.84
N MET A 57 11.15 12.72 3.18
CA MET A 57 11.19 14.08 2.62
C MET A 57 11.35 15.12 3.73
N ASP A 58 10.62 14.98 4.85
CA ASP A 58 10.76 15.87 6.01
C ASP A 58 12.22 15.85 6.54
N CYS A 59 12.87 14.69 6.58
CA CYS A 59 14.29 14.58 6.94
C CYS A 59 15.21 15.39 6.01
N ASN A 60 14.92 15.38 4.70
CA ASN A 60 15.69 16.14 3.72
C ASN A 60 15.46 17.65 3.88
N ASP A 61 14.21 18.06 4.13
CA ASP A 61 13.88 19.48 4.33
C ASP A 61 14.52 20.03 5.60
N GLU A 62 14.49 19.28 6.71
CA GLU A 62 15.20 19.65 7.94
C GLU A 62 16.71 19.85 7.75
N ILE A 63 17.31 19.11 6.83
CA ILE A 63 18.73 19.23 6.51
C ILE A 63 18.99 20.47 5.68
N ARG A 64 18.15 20.72 4.67
CA ARG A 64 18.24 21.94 3.85
C ARG A 64 18.11 23.19 4.70
N ASP A 65 17.20 23.19 5.66
CA ASP A 65 17.00 24.30 6.59
C ASP A 65 18.23 24.55 7.48
N LYS A 66 18.92 23.48 7.90
CA LYS A 66 20.14 23.57 8.72
C LYS A 66 21.38 23.94 7.89
N ALA A 67 21.47 23.44 6.66
CA ALA A 67 22.62 23.62 5.77
C ALA A 67 22.73 25.04 5.21
N GLY A 68 21.60 25.75 5.06
CA GLY A 68 21.57 27.04 4.40
C GLY A 68 21.89 26.95 2.90
N PRO A 69 22.06 28.09 2.21
CA PRO A 69 22.09 28.14 0.75
C PRO A 69 23.36 27.58 0.08
N SER A 70 24.49 27.46 0.81
CA SER A 70 25.77 26.98 0.26
C SER A 70 26.59 26.19 1.30
N PRO A 71 26.25 24.91 1.58
CA PRO A 71 27.03 24.07 2.49
C PRO A 71 28.42 23.72 1.91
N SER A 72 29.42 23.59 2.79
CA SER A 72 30.74 23.08 2.40
C SER A 72 30.74 21.55 2.24
N GLU A 73 31.78 20.99 1.62
CA GLU A 73 31.89 19.53 1.42
C GLU A 73 31.91 18.75 2.76
N THR A 74 32.60 19.28 3.79
CA THR A 74 32.58 18.73 5.16
C THR A 74 31.20 18.81 5.81
N ASP A 75 30.41 19.84 5.46
CA ASP A 75 29.03 19.95 5.92
C ASP A 75 28.14 18.89 5.24
N MET A 76 28.39 18.58 3.97
CA MET A 76 27.65 17.55 3.23
C MET A 76 27.79 16.17 3.86
N ASP A 77 29.00 15.75 4.26
CA ASP A 77 29.22 14.47 4.95
C ASP A 77 28.49 14.42 6.31
N LYS A 78 28.61 15.50 7.08
CA LYS A 78 27.91 15.63 8.37
C LYS A 78 26.40 15.56 8.19
N TYR A 79 25.85 16.27 7.21
CA TYR A 79 24.41 16.27 6.92
C TYR A 79 23.94 14.92 6.35
N GLY A 80 24.77 14.22 5.56
CA GLY A 80 24.48 12.85 5.13
C GLY A 80 24.27 11.90 6.31
N ALA A 81 25.18 11.91 7.30
CA ALA A 81 25.02 11.10 8.50
C ALA A 81 23.78 11.49 9.35
N VAL A 82 23.39 12.77 9.34
CA VAL A 82 22.16 13.24 10.00
C VAL A 82 20.92 12.75 9.25
N PHE A 83 20.94 12.78 7.92
CA PHE A 83 19.87 12.27 7.06
C PHE A 83 19.62 10.79 7.32
N GLU A 84 20.68 9.98 7.27
CA GLU A 84 20.59 8.55 7.47
C GLU A 84 19.98 8.20 8.83
N LYS A 85 20.42 8.87 9.90
CA LYS A 85 19.84 8.70 11.23
C LYS A 85 18.36 9.08 11.29
N CYS A 86 17.95 10.11 10.56
CA CYS A 86 16.54 10.50 10.46
C CYS A 86 15.72 9.48 9.65
N ALA A 87 16.24 9.05 8.51
CA ALA A 87 15.60 8.07 7.65
C ALA A 87 15.40 6.71 8.35
N VAL A 88 16.39 6.26 9.13
CA VAL A 88 16.26 5.05 9.97
C VAL A 88 15.11 5.18 10.96
N LYS A 89 14.99 6.33 11.66
CA LYS A 89 13.86 6.58 12.57
C LYS A 89 12.51 6.57 11.85
N CYS A 90 12.45 7.09 10.62
CA CYS A 90 11.24 6.99 9.79
C CYS A 90 10.88 5.53 9.49
N VAL A 91 11.87 4.71 9.12
CA VAL A 91 11.66 3.28 8.86
C VAL A 91 11.18 2.58 10.13
N ASP A 92 11.87 2.74 11.26
CA ASP A 92 11.51 2.12 12.54
C ASP A 92 10.06 2.45 12.94
N LYS A 93 9.71 3.75 12.92
CA LYS A 93 8.36 4.25 13.20
C LYS A 93 7.30 3.62 12.32
N HIS A 94 7.58 3.40 11.04
CA HIS A 94 6.61 2.82 10.11
C HIS A 94 6.57 1.30 10.14
N VAL A 95 7.68 0.63 10.47
CA VAL A 95 7.74 -0.82 10.74
C VAL A 95 6.87 -1.16 11.95
N GLU A 96 6.92 -0.36 13.01
CA GLU A 96 6.06 -0.51 14.20
C GLU A 96 4.55 -0.42 13.89
N GLN A 97 4.17 0.22 12.77
CA GLN A 97 2.76 0.34 12.34
C GLN A 97 2.27 -0.86 11.53
N LEU A 98 3.17 -1.70 11.00
CA LEU A 98 2.81 -2.85 10.18
C LEU A 98 1.92 -3.86 10.92
N PRO A 99 2.16 -4.23 12.20
CA PRO A 99 1.26 -5.13 12.92
C PRO A 99 -0.18 -4.63 12.98
N ALA A 100 -0.39 -3.33 13.20
CA ALA A 100 -1.72 -2.72 13.22
C ALA A 100 -2.39 -2.74 11.83
N MET A 101 -1.61 -2.52 10.76
CA MET A 101 -2.06 -2.67 9.38
C MET A 101 -2.48 -4.12 9.09
N PHE A 102 -1.66 -5.11 9.46
CA PHE A 102 -1.99 -6.52 9.31
C PHE A 102 -3.23 -6.91 10.10
N LYS A 103 -3.43 -6.34 11.30
CA LYS A 103 -4.64 -6.57 12.09
C LYS A 103 -5.89 -6.06 11.35
N ARG A 104 -5.88 -4.82 10.85
CA ARG A 104 -6.99 -4.27 10.05
C ARG A 104 -7.30 -5.11 8.82
N MET A 105 -6.27 -5.56 8.10
CA MET A 105 -6.46 -6.45 6.94
C MET A 105 -7.14 -7.77 7.32
N LYS A 106 -6.78 -8.39 8.45
CA LYS A 106 -7.42 -9.63 8.90
C LYS A 106 -8.85 -9.45 9.40
N GLU A 107 -9.23 -8.26 9.84
CA GLU A 107 -10.59 -7.97 10.32
C GLU A 107 -11.58 -7.75 9.16
N VAL A 108 -11.07 -7.31 8.00
CA VAL A 108 -11.87 -7.00 6.81
C VAL A 108 -11.94 -8.17 5.81
N LEU A 109 -10.93 -9.05 5.79
CA LEU A 109 -10.76 -10.16 4.84
C LEU A 109 -11.11 -11.52 5.43
#